data_AF-A0A227J1J9-F1
#
_entry.id   AF-A0A227J1J9-F1
#
_cell.length_a   1.000
_cell.length_b   1.000
_cell.length_c   1.000
_cell.angle_alpha   90.00
_cell.angle_beta   90.00
_cell.angle_gamma   90.00
#
_symmetry.space_group_name_H-M   'P 1'
#
loop_
_entity.id
_entity.type
_entity.pdbx_description
1 polymer ?
#
loop_
_entity_poly.entity_id
_entity_poly.type
_entity_poly.pdbx_seq_one_letter_code
_entity_poly.pdbx_strand_id
1 'polypeptide(L)'
;PNVQKGDVANLKSLRWEKNRHNLPGELRTFIFDDFIHPLDSVNVVAKADLQDVYITHQFDGQQLARLDVQWQHGDTLLHASMNRHFGITNERVQAC
;
A
#
# COMPACT_ATOMS: atom_id res chain seq x y z
N PRO A 1 10.79 -21.72 0.35
CA PRO A 1 11.59 -20.48 0.40
C PRO A 1 11.32 -19.72 1.69
N ASN A 2 12.33 -19.48 2.52
CA ASN A 2 12.19 -18.71 3.77
C ASN A 2 12.10 -17.22 3.41
N VAL A 3 10.88 -16.68 3.40
CA VAL A 3 10.64 -15.23 3.34
C VAL A 3 11.11 -14.60 4.65
N GLN A 4 11.85 -13.49 4.57
CA GLN A 4 12.22 -12.72 5.76
C GLN A 4 10.95 -12.20 6.43
N LYS A 5 10.86 -12.37 7.75
CA LYS A 5 9.81 -11.79 8.58
C LYS A 5 10.45 -10.70 9.43
N GLY A 6 9.94 -9.48 9.31
CA GLY A 6 10.29 -8.38 10.19
C GLY A 6 9.71 -8.58 11.59
N ASP A 7 10.39 -8.04 12.60
CA ASP A 7 9.86 -7.96 13.95
C ASP A 7 8.94 -6.74 14.07
N VAL A 8 7.67 -6.96 14.43
CA VAL A 8 6.63 -5.93 14.60
C VAL A 8 6.18 -5.77 16.05
N ALA A 9 6.85 -6.40 17.02
CA ALA A 9 6.38 -6.51 18.40
C ALA A 9 6.02 -5.15 19.07
N ASN A 10 6.70 -4.07 18.68
CA ASN A 10 6.48 -2.73 19.22
C ASN A 10 5.85 -1.75 18.23
N LEU A 11 5.44 -2.21 17.05
CA LEU A 11 4.86 -1.37 16.00
C LEU A 11 3.33 -1.43 16.10
N LYS A 12 2.68 -0.30 16.40
CA LYS A 12 1.22 -0.18 16.41
C LYS A 12 0.67 0.16 15.04
N SER A 13 1.41 0.91 14.23
CA SER A 13 1.02 1.13 12.83
C SER A 13 2.20 1.41 11.93
N LEU A 14 2.14 0.93 10.70
CA LEU A 14 3.02 1.31 9.61
C LEU A 14 2.17 1.69 8.40
N ARG A 15 2.31 2.96 7.98
CA ARG A 15 1.65 3.48 6.79
C ARG A 15 2.67 3.99 5.79
N TRP A 16 2.53 3.56 4.55
CA TRP A 16 3.33 4.06 3.43
C TRP A 16 2.43 4.67 2.36
N GLU A 17 2.61 5.95 2.11
CA GLU A 17 1.90 6.71 1.09
C GLU A 17 2.87 7.07 -0.03
N LYS A 18 2.63 6.61 -1.26
CA LYS A 18 3.45 6.91 -2.43
C LYS A 18 2.58 7.52 -3.52
N ASN A 19 2.44 8.83 -3.52
CA ASN A 19 1.51 9.54 -4.40
C ASN A 19 2.21 10.07 -5.66
N ARG A 20 1.45 10.19 -6.74
CA ARG A 20 1.90 10.77 -8.01
C ARG A 20 0.99 11.94 -8.38
N HIS A 21 1.55 12.90 -9.09
CA HIS A 21 0.77 14.00 -9.66
C HIS A 21 0.19 13.62 -11.03
N ASN A 22 -1.14 13.67 -11.14
CA ASN A 22 -1.90 13.53 -12.39
C ASN A 22 -1.44 12.37 -13.29
N LEU A 23 -1.28 11.18 -12.71
CA LEU A 23 -0.77 9.97 -13.38
C LEU A 23 -1.67 8.73 -13.19
N PRO A 24 -3.00 8.81 -13.37
CA PRO A 24 -3.84 7.62 -13.36
C PRO A 24 -3.39 6.63 -14.44
N GLY A 25 -3.69 5.34 -14.27
CA GLY A 25 -3.17 4.32 -15.19
C GLY A 25 -3.99 3.04 -15.23
N GLU A 26 -3.61 2.14 -16.14
CA GLU A 26 -4.18 0.80 -16.23
C GLU A 26 -3.88 -0.01 -14.96
N LEU A 27 -4.82 -0.87 -14.55
CA LEU A 27 -4.80 -1.60 -13.29
C LEU A 27 -3.52 -2.42 -13.07
N ARG A 28 -3.08 -3.22 -14.05
CA ARG A 28 -1.89 -4.08 -13.91
C ARG A 28 -0.62 -3.24 -13.81
N THR A 29 -0.43 -2.29 -14.71
CA THR A 29 0.73 -1.37 -14.66
C THR A 29 0.72 -0.57 -13.36
N PHE A 30 -0.45 -0.13 -12.89
CA PHE A 30 -0.55 0.60 -11.62
C PHE A 30 -0.06 -0.26 -10.45
N ILE A 31 -0.55 -1.50 -10.37
CA ILE A 31 -0.29 -2.39 -9.25
C ILE A 31 1.16 -2.91 -9.30
N PHE A 32 1.55 -3.55 -10.40
CA PHE A 32 2.79 -4.30 -10.47
C PHE A 32 4.03 -3.44 -10.70
N ASP A 33 3.89 -2.26 -11.32
CA ASP A 33 5.06 -1.43 -11.63
C ASP A 33 5.28 -0.32 -10.60
N ASP A 34 4.27 0.02 -9.77
CA ASP A 34 4.42 1.12 -8.80
C ASP A 34 3.83 0.81 -7.42
N PHE A 35 2.58 0.35 -7.31
CA PHE A 35 1.95 0.11 -6.01
C PHE A 35 2.57 -1.07 -5.25
N ILE A 36 3.28 -1.97 -5.95
CA ILE A 36 4.05 -3.05 -5.34
C ILE A 36 5.08 -2.50 -4.33
N HIS A 37 5.63 -1.31 -4.56
CA HIS A 37 6.63 -0.71 -3.67
C HIS A 37 6.07 -0.38 -2.28
N PRO A 38 5.00 0.45 -2.13
CA PRO A 38 4.41 0.67 -0.82
C PRO A 38 3.77 -0.61 -0.24
N LEU A 39 3.21 -1.50 -1.08
CA LEU A 39 2.61 -2.75 -0.61
C LEU A 39 3.64 -3.70 0.02
N ASP A 40 4.75 -3.94 -0.67
CA ASP A 40 5.86 -4.77 -0.17
C ASP A 40 6.49 -4.14 1.07
N SER A 41 6.69 -2.82 1.07
CA SER A 41 7.32 -2.10 2.18
C SER A 41 6.53 -2.20 3.49
N VAL A 42 5.19 -2.26 3.43
CA VAL A 42 4.35 -2.46 4.64
C VAL A 42 4.11 -3.94 4.96
N ASN A 43 4.38 -4.87 4.03
CA ASN A 43 4.19 -6.31 4.21
C ASN A 43 5.33 -7.01 4.96
N VAL A 44 5.76 -6.41 6.08
CA VAL A 44 6.85 -6.91 6.93
C VAL A 44 6.58 -8.28 7.55
N VAL A 45 5.31 -8.71 7.58
CA VAL A 45 4.88 -10.01 8.12
C VAL A 45 4.77 -11.12 7.06
N ALA A 46 5.10 -10.80 5.80
CA ALA A 46 5.05 -11.71 4.65
C ALA A 46 3.67 -12.39 4.49
N LYS A 47 2.58 -11.61 4.62
CA LYS A 47 1.23 -12.07 4.31
C LYS A 47 1.12 -12.38 2.82
N ALA A 48 0.62 -13.57 2.49
CA ALA A 48 0.55 -14.08 1.12
C ALA A 48 -0.89 -14.37 0.63
N ASP A 49 -1.89 -13.98 1.40
CA ASP A 49 -3.31 -14.10 1.08
C ASP A 49 -4.03 -12.76 1.30
N LEU A 50 -5.31 -12.70 0.90
CA LEU A 50 -6.16 -11.52 1.04
C LEU A 50 -7.15 -11.63 2.21
N GLN A 51 -6.98 -12.58 3.12
CA GLN A 51 -7.88 -12.74 4.26
C GLN A 51 -7.79 -11.52 5.18
N ASP A 52 -8.94 -10.95 5.57
CA ASP A 52 -9.02 -9.76 6.43
C ASP A 52 -8.27 -8.53 5.89
N VAL A 53 -8.08 -8.45 4.57
CA VAL A 53 -7.54 -7.28 3.88
C VAL A 53 -8.68 -6.38 3.44
N TYR A 54 -8.62 -5.12 3.83
CA TYR A 54 -9.54 -4.07 3.40
C TYR A 54 -8.95 -3.30 2.22
N ILE A 55 -9.65 -3.30 1.09
CA ILE A 55 -9.21 -2.68 -0.15
C ILE A 55 -10.21 -1.59 -0.54
N THR A 56 -9.75 -0.36 -0.67
CA THR A 56 -10.53 0.74 -1.27
C THR A 56 -9.81 1.29 -2.48
N HIS A 57 -10.57 1.66 -3.50
CA HIS A 57 -10.02 2.12 -4.75
C HIS A 57 -10.93 3.19 -5.39
N GLN A 58 -10.33 3.99 -6.25
CA GLN A 58 -11.04 5.02 -7.02
C GLN A 58 -10.55 4.97 -8.46
N PHE A 59 -11.51 4.95 -9.40
CA PHE A 59 -11.24 5.10 -10.82
C PHE A 59 -11.53 6.54 -11.28
N ASP A 60 -10.75 6.99 -12.26
CA ASP A 60 -11.07 8.12 -13.12
C ASP A 60 -11.32 7.59 -14.53
N GLY A 61 -12.59 7.58 -14.94
CA GLY A 61 -13.03 6.86 -16.13
C GLY A 61 -12.67 5.37 -16.04
N GLN A 62 -11.76 4.92 -16.90
CA GLN A 62 -11.28 3.53 -16.94
C GLN A 62 -9.93 3.33 -16.25
N GLN A 63 -9.31 4.40 -15.75
CA GLN A 63 -7.97 4.35 -15.17
C GLN A 63 -8.06 4.34 -13.65
N LEU A 64 -7.21 3.54 -13.01
CA LEU A 64 -7.08 3.52 -11.56
C LEU A 64 -6.37 4.81 -11.11
N ALA A 65 -7.04 5.58 -10.27
CA ALA A 65 -6.53 6.84 -9.73
C ALA A 65 -6.02 6.70 -8.30
N ARG A 66 -6.70 5.91 -7.46
CA ARG A 66 -6.28 5.66 -6.07
C ARG A 66 -6.46 4.21 -5.69
N LEU A 67 -5.52 3.70 -4.90
CA LEU A 67 -5.59 2.39 -4.26
C LEU A 67 -5.09 2.50 -2.81
N ASP A 68 -5.87 1.94 -1.89
CA ASP A 68 -5.53 1.75 -0.49
C ASP A 68 -5.70 0.27 -0.16
N VAL A 69 -4.69 -0.33 0.44
CA VAL A 69 -4.71 -1.70 0.94
C VAL A 69 -4.29 -1.67 2.40
N GLN A 70 -5.18 -2.14 3.27
CA GLN A 70 -4.98 -2.12 4.71
C GLN A 70 -5.29 -3.48 5.31
N TRP A 71 -4.50 -3.92 6.28
CA TRP A 71 -4.83 -5.07 7.12
C TRP A 71 -4.24 -4.92 8.52
N GLN A 72 -4.72 -5.74 9.43
CA GLN A 72 -4.21 -5.81 10.79
C GLN A 72 -3.48 -7.14 11.00
N HIS A 73 -2.33 -7.09 11.68
CA HIS A 73 -1.60 -8.25 12.13
C HIS A 73 -1.33 -8.13 13.63
N GLY A 74 -2.05 -8.92 14.45
CA GLY A 74 -2.04 -8.74 15.90
C GLY A 74 -2.51 -7.33 16.27
N ASP A 75 -1.68 -6.56 16.95
CA ASP A 75 -1.95 -5.16 17.32
C ASP A 75 -1.43 -4.12 16.30
N THR A 76 -0.84 -4.59 15.19
CA THR A 76 -0.19 -3.72 14.20
C THR A 76 -1.12 -3.46 13.02
N LEU A 77 -1.40 -2.19 12.73
CA LEU A 77 -2.10 -1.76 11.51
C LEU A 77 -1.11 -1.50 10.37
N LEU A 78 -1.27 -2.18 9.24
CA LEU A 78 -0.42 -2.05 8.06
C LEU A 78 -1.24 -1.43 6.92
N HIS A 79 -0.75 -0.36 6.31
CA HIS A 79 -1.50 0.39 5.29
C HIS A 79 -0.60 0.91 4.17
N ALA A 80 -0.84 0.42 2.95
CA ALA A 80 -0.26 0.96 1.72
C ALA A 80 -1.30 1.84 1.00
N SER A 81 -0.89 3.04 0.59
CA SER A 81 -1.74 4.01 -0.10
C SER A 81 -1.00 4.63 -1.28
N MET A 82 -1.69 4.75 -2.41
CA MET A 82 -1.22 5.48 -3.57
C MET A 82 -2.38 6.25 -4.19
N ASN A 83 -2.27 7.57 -4.21
CA ASN A 83 -3.13 8.44 -4.99
C ASN A 83 -2.32 9.03 -6.14
N ARG A 84 -2.71 8.73 -7.38
CA ARG A 84 -2.09 9.29 -8.59
C ARG A 84 -2.81 10.51 -9.14
N HIS A 85 -3.92 10.91 -8.52
CA HIS A 85 -4.55 12.22 -8.68
C HIS A 85 -4.17 13.20 -7.56
N PHE A 86 -3.03 12.96 -6.92
CA PHE A 86 -2.57 13.84 -5.86
C PHE A 86 -2.08 15.18 -6.44
N GLY A 87 -2.18 16.25 -5.64
CA GLY A 87 -1.78 17.59 -6.08
C GLY A 87 -0.28 17.72 -6.38
N ILE A 88 0.55 16.81 -5.83
CA ILE A 88 2.00 16.76 -5.98
C ILE A 88 2.51 15.31 -5.98
N THR A 89 3.68 15.05 -6.57
CA THR A 89 4.37 13.77 -6.33
C THR A 89 5.02 13.84 -4.96
N ASN A 90 4.62 12.95 -4.04
CA ASN A 90 5.21 12.87 -2.72
C ASN A 90 5.21 11.45 -2.17
N GLU A 91 6.05 11.24 -1.17
CA GLU A 91 6.15 9.97 -0.46
C GLU A 91 6.24 10.26 1.03
N ARG A 92 5.45 9.52 1.82
CA ARG A 92 5.39 9.68 3.27
C ARG A 92 5.33 8.31 3.93
N VAL A 93 6.23 8.09 4.88
CA VAL A 93 6.25 6.93 5.75
C VAL A 93 5.91 7.37 7.17
N GLN A 94 5.02 6.63 7.83
CA GLN A 94 4.65 6.86 9.22
C GLN A 94 4.70 5.54 9.97
N ALA A 95 5.42 5.54 11.09
CA ALA A 95 5.48 4.43 12.03
C ALA A 95 5.14 4.94 13.43
N CYS A 96 4.32 4.20 14.17
CA CYS A 96 3.94 4.47 15.55
C CYS A 96 4.00 3.20 16.38
#